data_AF-A0A2T1CH45-F1
#
_entry.id   AF-A0A2T1CH45-F1
#
_cell.length_a   1.000
_cell.length_b   1.000
_cell.length_c   1.000
_cell.angle_alpha   90.00
_cell.angle_beta   90.00
_cell.angle_gamma   90.00
#
_symmetry.space_group_name_H-M   'P 1'
#
loop_
_entity.id
_entity.type
_entity.pdbx_description
1 polymer ?
#
loop_
_entity_poly.entity_id
_entity_poly.type
_entity_poly.pdbx_seq_one_letter_code
_entity_poly.pdbx_strand_id
1 'polypeptide(L)'
;MPVIDGYEATRQIKHQSDAKRTVIIAITAFAFEEQREKIFNAGCDDFVAKPFTEQVIFDKLTQYLGVEFIYQLESNQLQSTNKSINNNATSLSAKDLANLSPTLMNDLNQAAIALDAEQIIQLITQIPQTQQHITQGILEMLNNYDFDGIINLTQS
;
A
#
# COMPACT_ATOMS: atom_id res chain seq x y z
N MET A 1 13.76 17.09 -3.74
CA MET A 1 14.25 17.48 -5.08
C MET A 1 15.55 18.25 -4.90
N PRO A 2 16.66 17.92 -5.60
CA PRO A 2 17.98 18.49 -5.31
C PRO A 2 18.31 19.82 -6.03
N VAL A 3 17.55 20.20 -7.07
CA VAL A 3 17.86 21.39 -7.89
C VAL A 3 16.90 22.55 -7.60
N ILE A 4 15.60 22.27 -7.50
CA ILE A 4 14.56 23.22 -7.11
C ILE A 4 13.65 22.60 -6.06
N ASP A 5 13.08 23.44 -5.20
CA ASP A 5 12.08 23.01 -4.22
C ASP A 5 10.73 22.71 -4.90
N GLY A 6 9.98 21.77 -4.34
CA GLY A 6 8.66 21.38 -4.85
C GLY A 6 7.66 22.54 -4.88
N TYR A 7 7.69 23.43 -3.88
CA TYR A 7 6.82 24.60 -3.88
C TYR A 7 7.13 25.58 -5.01
N GLU A 8 8.41 25.74 -5.35
CA GLU A 8 8.82 26.58 -6.46
C GLU A 8 8.43 25.95 -7.80
N ALA A 9 8.62 24.65 -7.94
CA ALA A 9 8.15 23.90 -9.11
C ALA A 9 6.63 24.07 -9.31
N THR A 10 5.82 23.95 -8.25
CA THR A 10 4.36 24.15 -8.30
C THR A 10 4.01 25.55 -8.81
N ARG A 11 4.64 26.60 -8.26
CA ARG A 11 4.40 27.99 -8.69
C ARG A 11 4.72 28.19 -10.16
N GLN A 12 5.86 27.66 -10.62
CA GLN A 12 6.26 27.75 -12.02
C GLN A 12 5.27 27.03 -12.95
N ILE A 13 4.81 25.82 -12.58
CA ILE A 13 3.80 25.08 -13.35
C ILE A 13 2.51 25.89 -13.41
N LYS A 14 1.94 26.32 -12.27
CA LYS A 14 0.65 27.05 -12.25
C LYS A 14 0.70 28.42 -12.94
N HIS A 15 1.88 29.02 -13.14
CA HIS A 15 2.04 30.26 -13.91
C HIS A 15 1.96 30.06 -15.43
N GLN A 16 2.02 28.84 -15.95
CA GLN A 16 1.86 28.57 -17.37
C GLN A 16 0.37 28.63 -17.79
N SER A 17 0.09 29.25 -18.93
CA SER A 17 -1.27 29.56 -19.42
C SER A 17 -2.20 28.35 -19.46
N ASP A 18 -1.68 27.20 -19.90
CA ASP A 18 -2.44 25.96 -20.08
C ASP A 18 -2.50 25.12 -18.79
N ALA A 19 -1.62 25.41 -17.82
CA ALA A 19 -1.48 24.65 -16.59
C ALA A 19 -2.43 25.10 -15.46
N LYS A 20 -3.27 26.12 -15.69
CA LYS A 20 -4.32 26.51 -14.72
C LYS A 20 -5.28 25.38 -14.40
N ARG A 21 -5.44 24.40 -15.30
CA ARG A 21 -6.26 23.19 -15.09
C ARG A 21 -5.46 21.99 -14.59
N THR A 22 -4.14 22.05 -14.58
CA THR A 22 -3.30 20.94 -14.12
C THR A 22 -3.47 20.78 -12.62
N VAL A 23 -3.97 19.62 -12.18
CA VAL A 23 -4.09 19.29 -10.76
C VAL A 23 -2.70 18.93 -10.22
N ILE A 24 -2.31 19.55 -9.11
CA ILE A 24 -1.02 19.32 -8.43
C ILE A 24 -1.28 18.85 -7.01
N ILE A 25 -0.80 17.65 -6.69
CA ILE A 25 -0.94 17.04 -5.36
C ILE A 25 0.46 16.93 -4.75
N ALA A 26 0.67 17.56 -3.60
CA ALA A 26 1.95 17.53 -2.90
C ALA A 26 2.13 16.24 -2.11
N ILE A 27 3.33 15.64 -2.14
CA ILE A 27 3.67 14.51 -1.28
C ILE A 27 4.61 15.02 -0.17
N THR A 28 4.15 15.01 1.08
CA THR A 28 4.86 15.59 2.24
C THR A 28 5.20 14.56 3.31
N ALA A 29 6.34 14.74 4.01
CA ALA A 29 6.70 13.93 5.17
C ALA A 29 6.02 14.38 6.48
N PHE A 30 5.37 15.55 6.48
CA PHE A 30 4.72 16.10 7.67
C PHE A 30 3.37 16.73 7.29
N ALA A 31 2.32 16.43 8.06
CA ALA A 31 0.95 16.89 7.80
C ALA A 31 0.49 17.95 8.82
N PHE A 32 1.41 18.73 9.38
CA PHE A 32 1.05 19.80 10.34
C PHE A 32 0.29 20.94 9.64
N GLU A 33 -0.63 21.57 10.38
CA GLU A 33 -1.50 22.68 9.91
C GLU A 33 -0.70 23.80 9.20
N GLU A 34 0.47 24.14 9.73
CA GLU A 34 1.33 25.20 9.20
C GLU A 34 1.94 24.85 7.82
N GLN A 35 2.09 23.57 7.51
CA GLN A 35 2.52 23.11 6.18
C GLN A 35 1.36 23.08 5.20
N ARG A 36 0.14 22.81 5.69
CA ARG A 36 -1.08 22.81 4.90
C ARG A 36 -1.27 24.16 4.20
N GLU A 37 -1.16 25.26 4.93
CA GLU A 37 -1.25 26.60 4.33
C GLU A 37 -0.17 26.84 3.27
N LYS A 38 1.07 26.44 3.53
CA LYS A 38 2.19 26.61 2.57
C LYS A 38 1.95 25.83 1.27
N ILE A 39 1.41 24.62 1.37
CA ILE A 39 1.07 23.77 0.22
C ILE A 39 0.01 24.44 -0.65
N PHE A 40 -1.09 24.90 -0.05
CA PHE A 40 -2.17 25.56 -0.81
C PHE A 40 -1.72 26.92 -1.36
N ASN A 41 -0.95 27.70 -0.60
CA ASN A 41 -0.41 28.98 -1.06
C ASN A 41 0.58 28.84 -2.22
N ALA A 42 1.29 27.71 -2.31
CA ALA A 42 2.13 27.42 -3.47
C ALA A 42 1.31 27.10 -4.74
N GLY A 43 0.01 26.82 -4.59
CA GLY A 43 -0.90 26.48 -5.67
C GLY A 43 -1.18 24.98 -5.81
N CYS A 44 -0.87 24.16 -4.80
CA CYS A 44 -1.29 22.75 -4.83
C CYS A 44 -2.80 22.65 -4.59
N ASP A 45 -3.44 21.66 -5.21
CA ASP A 45 -4.86 21.37 -5.08
C ASP A 45 -5.13 20.39 -3.92
N ASP A 46 -4.14 19.58 -3.56
CA ASP A 46 -4.22 18.64 -2.43
C ASP A 46 -2.83 18.22 -1.92
N PHE A 47 -2.81 17.38 -0.89
CA PHE A 47 -1.60 16.71 -0.42
C PHE A 47 -1.83 15.26 0.02
N VAL A 48 -0.74 14.50 0.05
CA VAL A 48 -0.64 13.15 0.60
C VAL A 48 0.54 13.12 1.58
N ALA A 49 0.27 12.66 2.79
CA ALA A 49 1.29 12.48 3.81
C ALA A 49 2.03 11.15 3.59
N LYS A 50 3.33 11.12 3.85
CA LYS A 50 4.13 9.89 3.88
C LYS A 50 4.10 9.28 5.29
N PRO A 51 4.16 7.95 5.41
CA PRO A 51 4.03 6.96 4.32
C PRO A 51 2.59 6.89 3.76
N PHE A 52 2.44 6.48 2.50
CA PHE A 52 1.13 6.29 1.85
C PHE A 52 1.10 4.98 1.06
N THR A 53 -0.08 4.38 0.90
CA THR A 53 -0.31 3.22 0.03
C THR A 53 -0.57 3.66 -1.40
N GLU A 54 -0.35 2.78 -2.38
CA GLU A 54 -0.68 3.05 -3.78
C GLU A 54 -2.17 3.41 -3.96
N GLN A 55 -3.05 2.79 -3.19
CA GLN A 55 -4.48 3.06 -3.20
C GLN A 55 -4.80 4.54 -2.94
N VAL A 56 -4.07 5.20 -2.03
CA VAL A 56 -4.25 6.64 -1.78
C VAL A 56 -4.00 7.46 -3.04
N ILE A 57 -3.02 7.09 -3.87
CA ILE A 57 -2.74 7.78 -5.14
C ILE A 57 -3.86 7.50 -6.14
N PHE A 58 -4.31 6.25 -6.26
CA PHE A 58 -5.43 5.90 -7.14
C PHE A 58 -6.71 6.64 -6.76
N ASP A 59 -7.04 6.74 -5.48
CA ASP A 59 -8.20 7.48 -4.99
C ASP A 59 -8.12 8.96 -5.36
N LYS A 60 -6.94 9.57 -5.25
CA LYS A 60 -6.73 10.96 -5.68
C LYS A 60 -6.88 11.12 -7.20
N LEU A 61 -6.35 10.19 -7.99
CA LEU A 61 -6.52 10.21 -9.45
C LEU A 61 -8.00 10.11 -9.82
N THR A 62 -8.75 9.19 -9.20
CA THR A 62 -10.21 9.06 -9.37
C THR A 62 -10.93 10.36 -8.98
N GLN A 63 -10.59 10.93 -7.82
CA GLN A 63 -11.21 12.17 -7.31
C GLN A 63 -11.03 13.36 -8.26
N TYR A 64 -9.81 13.56 -8.79
CA TYR A 64 -9.47 14.77 -9.54
C TYR A 64 -9.59 14.62 -11.06
N LEU A 65 -9.47 13.41 -11.60
CA LEU A 65 -9.56 13.15 -13.04
C LEU A 65 -10.86 12.42 -13.43
N GLY A 66 -11.61 11.87 -12.48
CA GLY A 66 -12.83 11.11 -12.77
C GLY A 66 -12.56 9.83 -13.56
N VAL A 67 -11.38 9.24 -13.37
CA VAL A 67 -10.96 8.02 -14.08
C VAL A 67 -11.45 6.76 -13.37
N GLU A 68 -11.65 5.70 -14.14
CA GLU A 68 -11.92 4.36 -13.64
C GLU A 68 -10.75 3.44 -14.04
N PHE A 69 -10.26 2.64 -13.10
CA PHE A 69 -9.13 1.76 -13.33
C PHE A 69 -9.58 0.38 -13.78
N ILE A 70 -9.05 -0.08 -14.92
CA ILE A 70 -9.23 -1.45 -15.40
C ILE A 70 -8.09 -2.28 -14.85
N TYR A 71 -8.38 -3.08 -13.83
CA TYR A 71 -7.41 -4.00 -13.25
C TYR A 71 -7.31 -5.26 -14.10
N GLN A 72 -6.09 -5.60 -14.54
CA GLN A 72 -5.83 -6.90 -15.14
C GLN A 72 -5.86 -7.93 -14.01
N LEU A 73 -6.95 -8.66 -13.91
CA LEU A 73 -7.00 -9.88 -13.12
C LEU A 73 -6.01 -10.84 -13.79
N GLU A 74 -4.87 -11.11 -13.15
CA GLU A 74 -4.01 -12.20 -13.58
C GLU A 74 -4.85 -13.48 -13.59
N SER A 75 -5.01 -14.06 -14.78
CA SER A 75 -5.80 -15.27 -15.02
C SER A 75 -5.19 -16.55 -14.41
N ASN A 76 -4.30 -16.44 -13.43
CA ASN A 76 -3.71 -17.58 -12.72
C ASN A 76 -4.63 -18.22 -11.68
N GLN A 77 -5.91 -17.84 -11.59
CA GLN A 77 -6.90 -18.51 -10.73
C GLN A 77 -8.05 -19.20 -11.48
N LEU A 78 -8.05 -19.23 -12.82
CA LEU A 78 -9.13 -19.86 -13.59
C LEU A 78 -8.86 -21.32 -13.95
N GLN A 79 -8.26 -22.12 -13.06
CA GLN A 79 -8.33 -23.59 -13.13
C GLN A 79 -8.35 -24.23 -11.74
N SER A 80 -9.39 -23.93 -10.95
CA SER A 80 -9.89 -24.86 -9.91
C SER A 80 -11.37 -24.58 -9.61
N THR A 81 -12.20 -25.24 -10.42
CA THR A 81 -13.46 -25.93 -10.08
C THR A 81 -14.52 -25.22 -9.21
N ASN A 82 -15.71 -25.08 -9.82
CA ASN A 82 -17.03 -25.15 -9.22
C ASN A 82 -17.08 -25.81 -7.83
N LYS A 83 -16.93 -25.01 -6.77
CA LYS A 83 -17.37 -25.39 -5.42
C LYS A 83 -17.83 -24.16 -4.66
N SER A 84 -19.14 -23.95 -4.71
CA SER A 84 -19.97 -23.26 -3.73
C SER A 84 -19.64 -21.79 -3.44
N ILE A 85 -20.57 -20.94 -3.87
CA ILE A 85 -21.14 -19.83 -3.12
C ILE A 85 -20.67 -19.83 -1.65
N ASN A 86 -19.71 -18.96 -1.33
CA ASN A 86 -19.51 -18.38 -0.01
C ASN A 86 -18.69 -17.10 -0.16
N ASN A 87 -19.30 -15.99 0.21
CA ASN A 87 -18.69 -14.67 0.37
C ASN A 87 -17.67 -14.67 1.51
N ASN A 88 -16.52 -15.32 1.33
CA ASN A 88 -15.36 -15.10 2.17
C ASN A 88 -14.28 -14.52 1.29
N ALA A 89 -14.13 -13.19 1.38
CA ALA A 89 -12.89 -12.54 1.05
C ALA A 89 -11.73 -13.32 1.68
N THR A 90 -10.67 -13.48 0.90
CA THR A 90 -9.33 -13.92 1.26
C THR A 90 -8.82 -13.19 2.51
N SER A 91 -9.27 -13.60 3.69
CA SER A 91 -8.77 -13.12 4.98
C SER A 91 -7.92 -14.24 5.55
N LEU A 92 -6.61 -14.01 5.65
CA LEU A 92 -5.73 -14.90 6.40
C LEU A 92 -6.28 -15.02 7.82
N SER A 93 -6.60 -16.23 8.26
CA SER A 93 -6.99 -16.47 9.64
C SER A 93 -5.78 -16.97 10.44
N ALA A 94 -5.73 -16.67 11.73
CA ALA A 94 -4.67 -17.17 12.63
C ALA A 94 -4.51 -18.70 12.60
N LYS A 95 -5.60 -19.43 12.28
CA LYS A 95 -5.58 -20.89 12.14
C LYS A 95 -4.78 -21.38 10.93
N ASP A 96 -4.66 -20.55 9.90
CA ASP A 96 -3.91 -20.87 8.69
C ASP A 96 -2.40 -20.78 8.96
N LEU A 97 -2.00 -19.82 9.81
CA LEU A 97 -0.61 -19.63 10.25
C LEU A 97 -0.19 -20.63 11.34
N ALA A 98 -1.11 -21.12 12.17
CA ALA A 98 -0.85 -22.12 13.22
C ALA A 98 -0.26 -23.45 12.70
N ASN A 99 -0.38 -23.73 11.39
CA ASN A 99 0.21 -24.91 10.74
C ASN A 99 1.63 -24.69 10.21
N LEU A 100 2.20 -23.49 10.35
CA LEU A 100 3.60 -23.21 10.04
C LEU A 100 4.54 -23.67 11.16
N SER A 101 5.82 -23.81 10.83
CA SER A 101 6.84 -24.06 11.85
C SER A 101 6.81 -22.94 12.90
N PRO A 102 6.82 -23.27 14.21
CA PRO A 102 6.81 -22.27 15.28
C PRO A 102 8.02 -21.32 15.21
N THR A 103 9.14 -21.77 14.63
CA THR A 103 10.33 -20.93 14.39
C THR A 103 10.03 -19.83 13.36
N LEU A 104 9.40 -20.19 12.25
CA LEU A 104 9.07 -19.25 11.17
C LEU A 104 8.06 -18.20 11.65
N MET A 105 7.07 -18.62 12.45
CA MET A 105 6.07 -17.71 13.01
C MET A 105 6.71 -16.68 13.94
N ASN A 106 7.64 -17.09 14.80
CA ASN A 106 8.37 -16.18 15.68
C ASN A 106 9.28 -15.21 14.89
N ASP A 107 9.97 -15.70 13.86
CA ASP A 107 10.81 -14.85 13.01
C ASP A 107 9.96 -13.84 12.22
N LEU A 108 8.78 -14.24 11.74
CA LEU A 108 7.83 -13.37 11.05
C LEU A 108 7.26 -12.30 12.00
N ASN A 109 6.96 -12.67 13.25
CA ASN A 109 6.55 -11.73 14.29
C ASN A 109 7.65 -10.71 14.60
N GLN A 110 8.90 -11.16 14.77
CA GLN A 110 10.03 -10.27 15.04
C GLN A 110 10.29 -9.32 13.87
N ALA A 111 10.27 -9.82 12.64
CA ALA A 111 10.43 -8.99 11.45
C ALA A 111 9.30 -7.95 11.30
N ALA A 112 8.06 -8.32 11.65
CA ALA A 112 6.93 -7.39 11.66
C ALA A 112 7.05 -6.32 12.75
N ILE A 113 7.49 -6.67 13.97
CA ILE A 113 7.79 -5.71 15.04
C ILE A 113 8.93 -4.76 14.64
N ALA A 114 9.95 -5.29 13.94
CA ALA A 114 11.09 -4.52 13.45
C ALA A 114 10.77 -3.66 12.21
N LEU A 115 9.55 -3.76 11.65
CA LEU A 115 9.14 -3.13 10.40
C LEU A 115 10.06 -3.49 9.22
N ASP A 116 10.65 -4.70 9.26
CA ASP A 116 11.60 -5.18 8.26
C ASP A 116 10.88 -5.98 7.16
N ALA A 117 10.38 -5.25 6.16
CA ALA A 117 9.67 -5.83 5.02
C ALA A 117 10.54 -6.79 4.19
N GLU A 118 11.85 -6.52 4.07
CA GLU A 118 12.76 -7.40 3.31
C GLU A 118 12.89 -8.76 4.00
N GLN A 119 13.03 -8.75 5.33
CA GLN A 119 13.10 -9.97 6.11
C GLN A 119 11.79 -10.77 6.04
N ILE A 120 10.62 -10.12 6.08
CA ILE A 120 9.33 -10.80 5.91
C ILE A 120 9.25 -11.45 4.53
N ILE A 121 9.64 -10.76 3.46
CA ILE A 121 9.66 -11.31 2.10
C ILE A 121 10.58 -12.54 2.02
N GLN A 122 11.76 -12.50 2.66
CA GLN A 122 12.65 -13.66 2.70
C GLN A 122 12.03 -14.84 3.44
N LEU A 123 11.35 -14.61 4.55
CA LEU A 123 10.71 -15.66 5.34
C LEU A 123 9.54 -16.31 4.57
N ILE A 124 8.71 -15.53 3.90
CA ILE A 124 7.57 -16.07 3.14
C ILE A 124 7.98 -16.80 1.86
N THR A 125 9.18 -16.55 1.31
CA THR A 125 9.73 -17.34 0.18
C THR A 125 10.17 -18.75 0.60
N GLN A 126 10.37 -18.99 1.90
CA GLN A 126 10.70 -20.32 2.45
C GLN A 126 9.44 -21.18 2.68
N ILE A 127 8.23 -20.61 2.53
CA ILE A 127 6.98 -21.33 2.71
C ILE A 127 6.77 -22.30 1.54
N PRO A 128 6.43 -23.59 1.79
CA PRO A 128 6.16 -24.56 0.75
C PRO A 128 5.03 -24.13 -0.19
N GLN A 129 5.12 -24.50 -1.47
CA GLN A 129 4.10 -24.13 -2.47
C GLN A 129 2.69 -24.65 -2.15
N THR A 130 2.57 -25.67 -1.29
CA THR A 130 1.29 -26.18 -0.77
C THR A 130 0.53 -25.16 0.09
N GLN A 131 1.19 -24.10 0.57
CA GLN A 131 0.64 -23.08 1.45
C GLN A 131 0.72 -21.66 0.84
N GLN A 132 0.70 -21.54 -0.49
CA GLN A 132 0.79 -20.26 -1.19
C GLN A 132 -0.22 -19.19 -0.76
N HIS A 133 -1.39 -19.58 -0.27
CA HIS A 133 -2.40 -18.66 0.26
C HIS A 133 -1.86 -17.80 1.43
N ILE A 134 -0.95 -18.34 2.24
CA ILE A 134 -0.31 -17.62 3.35
C ILE A 134 0.67 -16.58 2.82
N THR A 135 1.56 -16.99 1.92
CA THR A 135 2.52 -16.10 1.26
C THR A 135 1.80 -14.94 0.58
N GLN A 136 0.71 -15.23 -0.13
CA GLN A 136 -0.02 -14.23 -0.89
C GLN A 136 -0.73 -13.22 0.00
N GLY A 137 -1.38 -13.64 1.09
CA GLY A 137 -2.00 -12.65 1.95
C GLY A 137 -1.02 -11.92 2.88
N ILE A 138 0.12 -12.51 3.26
CA ILE A 138 1.19 -11.72 3.92
C ILE A 138 1.76 -10.67 2.95
N LEU A 139 1.91 -11.00 1.66
CA LEU A 139 2.29 -10.02 0.63
C LEU A 139 1.25 -8.91 0.48
N GLU A 140 -0.04 -9.24 0.49
CA GLU A 140 -1.11 -8.23 0.47
C GLU A 140 -1.06 -7.31 1.69
N MET A 141 -0.82 -7.87 2.88
CA MET A 141 -0.65 -7.08 4.11
C MET A 141 0.59 -6.18 4.03
N LEU A 142 1.71 -6.69 3.51
CA LEU A 142 2.92 -5.88 3.26
C LEU A 142 2.67 -4.75 2.26
N ASN A 143 1.98 -5.01 1.16
CA ASN A 143 1.62 -4.00 0.16
C ASN A 143 0.71 -2.91 0.76
N ASN A 144 -0.10 -3.27 1.75
CA ASN A 144 -0.96 -2.36 2.50
C ASN A 144 -0.26 -1.73 3.73
N TYR A 145 1.03 -2.01 3.97
CA TYR A 145 1.78 -1.61 5.17
C TYR A 145 1.12 -2.05 6.49
N ASP A 146 0.33 -3.14 6.47
CA ASP A 146 -0.38 -3.69 7.61
C ASP A 146 0.52 -4.63 8.43
N PHE A 147 1.55 -4.06 9.06
CA PHE A 147 2.43 -4.81 9.97
C PHE A 147 1.71 -5.21 11.26
N ASP A 148 0.79 -4.38 11.75
CA ASP A 148 0.00 -4.66 12.95
C ASP A 148 -0.87 -5.91 12.76
N GLY A 149 -1.48 -6.07 11.58
CA GLY A 149 -2.20 -7.27 11.22
C GLY A 149 -1.30 -8.52 11.24
N ILE A 150 -0.08 -8.43 10.71
CA ILE A 150 0.89 -9.54 10.71
C ILE A 150 1.28 -9.92 12.15
N ILE A 151 1.47 -8.92 13.03
CA ILE A 151 1.79 -9.13 14.45
C ILE A 151 0.63 -9.85 15.15
N ASN A 152 -0.61 -9.38 14.98
CA ASN A 152 -1.79 -9.97 15.61
C ASN A 152 -2.02 -11.41 15.17
N LEU A 153 -1.76 -11.70 13.90
CA LEU A 153 -1.90 -13.02 13.31
C LEU A 153 -0.83 -14.03 13.78
N THR A 154 0.34 -13.55 14.21
CA THR A 154 1.45 -14.39 14.67
C THR A 154 1.50 -14.56 16.20
N GLN A 155 0.65 -13.85 16.95
CA GLN A 155 0.53 -13.97 18.41
C GLN A 155 -0.60 -14.91 18.88
N SER A 156 -1.42 -15.43 17.97
CA SER A 156 -2.57 -16.32 18.27
C SER A 156 -2.21 -17.80 18.18
#